data_AF-A0A1A9GBG3-F1
#
_entry.id   AF-A0A1A9GBG3-F1
#
_cell.length_a   1.000
_cell.length_b   1.000
_cell.length_c   1.000
_cell.angle_alpha   90.00
_cell.angle_beta   90.00
_cell.angle_gamma   90.00
#
_symmetry.space_group_name_H-M   'P 1'
#
loop_
_entity.id
_entity.type
_entity.pdbx_description
1 polymer ?
#
loop_
_entity_poly.entity_id
_entity_poly.type
_entity_poly.pdbx_seq_one_letter_code
_entity_poly.pdbx_strand_id
1 'polypeptide(L)' 'MGGTYFDDEQEIGPQGLALLRKVLADLFRDQSGDSNADQELGLAKELVALFKSGFRSEEELKAMARGMTIESHQHD' A
#
# COMPACT_ATOMS: atom_id res chain seq x y z
N MET A 1 12.47 20.40 30.49
CA MET A 1 12.79 19.07 29.94
C MET A 1 11.69 18.12 30.37
N GLY A 2 10.86 17.67 29.42
CA GLY A 2 9.74 16.77 29.65
C GLY A 2 9.21 16.38 28.27
N GLY A 3 9.85 15.37 27.67
CA GLY A 3 9.59 14.93 26.31
C GLY A 3 8.21 14.30 26.21
N THR A 4 7.32 14.99 25.51
CA THR A 4 6.16 14.36 24.91
C THR A 4 6.61 13.84 23.55
N TYR A 5 6.99 12.56 23.52
CA TYR A 5 7.08 11.72 22.33
C TYR A 5 5.69 11.66 21.66
N PHE A 6 5.26 12.76 21.04
CA PHE A 6 4.32 12.72 19.93
C PHE A 6 5.21 12.39 18.71
N ASP A 7 5.09 11.28 18.00
CA ASP A 7 3.86 10.67 17.50
C ASP A 7 4.21 9.27 16.94
N ASP A 8 4.05 8.22 17.76
CA ASP A 8 3.93 6.82 17.31
C ASP A 8 2.50 6.56 16.78
N GLU A 9 1.74 7.57 16.33
CA GLU A 9 0.28 7.43 16.18
C GLU A 9 -0.17 6.61 14.97
N GLN A 10 0.71 6.06 14.13
CA GLN A 10 0.31 5.03 13.16
C GLN A 10 1.39 3.98 12.91
N GLU A 11 1.89 3.34 13.96
CA GLU A 11 2.55 2.04 13.78
C GLU A 11 1.57 1.04 13.15
N ILE A 12 1.98 0.45 12.02
CA ILE A 12 1.21 -0.61 11.38
C ILE A 12 1.37 -1.87 12.23
N GLY A 13 0.35 -2.16 13.03
CA GLY A 13 0.32 -3.38 13.83
C GLY A 13 0.44 -4.65 12.98
N PRO A 14 0.76 -5.81 13.59
CA PRO A 14 1.01 -7.06 12.88
C PRO A 14 -0.17 -7.51 12.01
N GLN A 15 -1.40 -7.19 12.41
CA GLN A 15 -2.62 -7.46 11.62
C GLN A 15 -2.71 -6.58 10.37
N GLY A 16 -2.36 -5.29 10.50
CA GLY A 16 -2.29 -4.36 9.37
C GLY A 16 -1.19 -4.75 8.38
N LEU A 17 -0.03 -5.17 8.88
CA LEU A 17 1.07 -5.65 8.06
C LEU A 17 0.68 -6.93 7.30
N ALA A 18 0.00 -7.87 7.97
CA ALA A 18 -0.49 -9.09 7.35
C ALA A 18 -1.52 -8.80 6.23
N LEU A 19 -2.42 -7.84 6.46
CA LEU A 19 -3.37 -7.38 5.44
C LEU A 19 -2.63 -6.78 4.24
N LEU A 20 -1.69 -5.86 4.46
CA LEU A 20 -0.93 -5.21 3.40
C LEU A 20 -0.14 -6.22 2.57
N ARG A 21 0.54 -7.17 3.24
CA ARG A 21 1.26 -8.25 2.56
C ARG A 21 0.33 -9.10 1.71
N LYS A 22 -0.89 -9.40 2.19
CA LYS A 22 -1.88 -10.19 1.45
C LYS A 22 -2.38 -9.43 0.21
N VAL A 23 -2.75 -8.16 0.37
CA VAL A 23 -3.19 -7.29 -0.74
C VAL A 23 -2.09 -7.19 -1.80
N LEU A 24 -0.86 -6.89 -1.36
CA LEU A 24 0.30 -6.76 -2.23
C LEU A 24 0.56 -8.06 -3.04
N ALA A 25 0.53 -9.23 -2.38
CA ALA A 25 0.71 -10.51 -3.04
C ALA A 25 -0.40 -10.82 -4.06
N ASP A 26 -1.64 -10.42 -3.79
CA ASP A 26 -2.76 -10.60 -4.70
C ASP A 26 -2.63 -9.71 -5.94
N LEU A 27 -2.22 -8.45 -5.76
CA LEU A 27 -1.99 -7.50 -6.86
C LEU A 27 -0.83 -7.93 -7.77
N PHE A 28 0.23 -8.53 -7.24
CA PHE A 28 1.33 -9.05 -8.06
C PHE A 28 0.99 -10.37 -8.74
N ARG A 29 0.17 -11.22 -8.11
CA ARG A 29 -0.27 -12.47 -8.75
C ARG A 29 -1.13 -12.21 -9.98
N ASP A 30 -1.90 -11.12 -9.97
CA ASP A 30 -2.71 -10.65 -11.09
C ASP A 30 -1.84 -10.04 -12.21
N GLN A 31 -0.68 -9.46 -11.86
CA GLN A 31 0.34 -8.97 -12.79
C GLN A 31 1.23 -10.12 -13.30
N SER A 32 0.68 -10.97 -14.16
CA SER A 32 1.42 -12.06 -14.84
C SER A 32 2.38 -11.59 -15.95
N GLY A 33 3.02 -10.43 -15.80
CA GLY A 33 4.03 -9.88 -16.72
C GLY A 33 5.18 -9.25 -15.94
N ASP A 34 6.35 -9.09 -16.59
CA ASP A 34 7.60 -8.52 -16.06
C ASP A 34 7.38 -7.34 -15.08
N SER A 35 7.09 -7.66 -13.82
CA SER A 35 6.88 -6.66 -12.79
C SER A 35 8.26 -6.23 -12.33
N ASN A 36 8.61 -4.99 -12.65
CA ASN A 36 9.89 -4.42 -12.28
C ASN A 36 9.89 -4.20 -10.77
N ALA A 37 10.96 -4.60 -10.08
CA ALA A 37 11.08 -4.43 -8.62
C ALA A 37 10.83 -3.00 -8.14
N ASP A 38 11.06 -2.00 -9.02
CA ASP A 38 10.76 -0.59 -8.77
C ASP A 38 9.23 -0.32 -8.71
N GLN A 39 8.46 -0.91 -9.62
CA GLN A 39 6.99 -0.89 -9.60
C GLN A 39 6.46 -1.62 -8.37
N GLU A 40 7.06 -2.75 -8.00
CA GLU A 40 6.65 -3.49 -6.82
C GLU A 40 6.85 -2.69 -5.53
N LEU A 41 7.98 -1.99 -5.44
CA LEU A 41 8.30 -1.09 -4.34
C LEU A 41 7.38 0.13 -4.29
N GLY A 42 7.00 0.68 -5.45
CA GLY A 42 6.02 1.76 -5.58
C GLY A 42 4.67 1.38 -4.98
N LEU A 43 4.10 0.27 -5.45
CA LEU A 43 2.82 -0.26 -4.97
C LEU A 43 2.84 -0.57 -3.46
N ALA A 44 3.94 -1.11 -2.94
CA ALA A 44 4.09 -1.36 -1.51
C ALA A 44 4.05 -0.06 -0.68
N LYS A 45 4.70 1.00 -1.14
CA LYS A 45 4.68 2.33 -0.48
C LYS A 45 3.29 2.95 -0.53
N GLU A 46 2.60 2.83 -1.66
CA GLU A 46 1.23 3.35 -1.82
C GLU A 46 0.24 2.63 -0.90
N LEU A 47 0.30 1.30 -0.81
CA LEU A 47 -0.54 0.53 0.11
C LEU A 47 -0.33 0.94 1.57
N VAL A 48 0.92 1.18 1.98
CA VAL A 48 1.24 1.71 3.30
C VAL A 48 0.64 3.11 3.50
N ALA A 49 0.73 3.99 2.50
CA ALA A 49 0.15 5.33 2.56
C ALA A 49 -1.39 5.29 2.65
N LEU A 50 -2.06 4.44 1.86
CA LEU A 50 -3.50 4.22 1.92
C LEU A 50 -3.92 3.70 3.30
N PHE A 51 -3.21 2.70 3.82
CA PHE A 51 -3.47 2.18 5.16
C PHE A 51 -3.30 3.27 6.23
N LYS A 52 -2.26 4.10 6.11
CA LYS A 52 -2.07 5.24 7.02
C LYS A 52 -3.12 6.34 6.84
N SER A 53 -3.71 6.45 5.66
CA SER A 53 -4.80 7.38 5.37
C SER A 53 -6.15 6.92 5.93
N GLY A 54 -6.25 5.69 6.44
CA GLY A 54 -7.46 5.17 7.08
C GLY A 54 -8.16 4.04 6.34
N PHE A 55 -7.64 3.57 5.20
CA PHE A 55 -8.18 2.40 4.52
C PHE A 55 -7.81 1.13 5.30
N ARG A 56 -8.81 0.36 5.73
CA ARG A 56 -8.62 -0.83 6.60
C ARG A 56 -9.08 -2.15 5.96
N SER A 57 -9.67 -2.11 4.76
CA SER A 57 -10.22 -3.30 4.11
C SER A 57 -9.40 -3.71 2.88
N GLU A 58 -9.34 -5.02 2.64
CA GLU A 58 -8.65 -5.60 1.47
C GLU A 58 -9.22 -5.08 0.15
N GLU A 59 -10.54 -5.02 0.02
CA GLU A 59 -11.23 -4.58 -1.20
C GLU A 59 -10.96 -3.10 -1.50
N GLU A 60 -10.99 -2.24 -0.47
CA GLU A 60 -10.69 -0.82 -0.61
C GLU A 60 -9.23 -0.60 -1.03
N LEU A 61 -8.29 -1.27 -0.36
CA LEU A 61 -6.87 -1.17 -0.68
C LEU A 61 -6.58 -1.66 -2.11
N LYS A 62 -7.21 -2.75 -2.55
CA LYS A 62 -7.08 -3.25 -3.93
C LYS A 62 -7.70 -2.31 -4.96
N ALA A 63 -8.88 -1.76 -4.68
CA ALA A 63 -9.57 -0.84 -5.59
C ALA A 63 -8.76 0.45 -5.79
N MET A 64 -8.24 1.02 -4.70
CA MET A 64 -7.43 2.23 -4.75
C MET A 64 -6.07 1.99 -5.42
N ALA A 65 -5.39 0.89 -5.09
CA ALA A 65 -4.10 0.54 -5.69
C ALA A 65 -4.22 0.28 -7.21
N ARG A 66 -5.29 -0.39 -7.66
CA ARG A 66 -5.57 -0.63 -9.09
C ARG A 66 -5.96 0.65 -9.83
N GLY A 67 -6.68 1.58 -9.17
CA GLY A 67 -7.01 2.89 -9.74
C GLY A 67 -5.77 3.72 -10.06
N MET A 68 -4.81 3.79 -9.12
CA MET A 68 -3.57 4.57 -9.28
C MET A 68 -2.63 4.02 -10.37
N THR A 69 -2.63 2.70 -10.61
CA THR A 69 -1.80 2.10 -11.67
C THR A 69 -2.27 2.47 -13.08
N ILE A 70 -3.58 2.69 -13.25
CA ILE A 70 -4.20 3.09 -14.53
C ILE A 70 -3.94 4.57 -14.81
N GLU A 71 -3.95 5.43 -13.78
CA GLU A 71 -3.69 6.87 -13.93
C GLU A 71 -2.22 7.19 -14.26
N SER A 72 -1.30 6.30 -13.86
CA SER A 72 0.14 6.44 -14.18
C SER A 72 0.49 6.15 -15.66
N HIS A 73 -0.46 5.70 -16.47
CA HIS A 73 -0.29 5.41 -17.90
C HIS A 73 -0.94 6.44 -18.85
N GLN A 74 -1.53 7.53 -18.34
CA GLN A 74 -2.20 8.55 -19.17
C GLN A 74 -1.43 9.87 -19.32
N HIS A 75 -0.10 9.85 -19.12
CA HIS A 75 0.74 10.99 -19.42
C HIS A 75 1.89 10.57 -20.34
N ASP A 76 1.55 10.21 -21.59
CA ASP A 76 2.43 10.33 -22.76
C ASP A 76 1.64 10.96 -23.91
#